data_AF-L2GTR2-F1
#
_entry.id   AF-L2GTR2-F1
#
_cell.length_a   1.000
_cell.length_b   1.000
_cell.length_c   1.000
_cell.angle_alpha   90.00
_cell.angle_beta   90.00
_cell.angle_gamma   90.00
#
_symmetry.space_group_name_H-M   'P 1'
#
loop_
_entity.id
_entity.type
_entity.pdbx_description
1 polymer ?
#
loop_
_entity_poly.entity_id
_entity_poly.type
_entity_poly.pdbx_seq_one_letter_code
_entity_poly.pdbx_strand_id
1 'polypeptide(L)'
;MDIKTAITQIIRKEFKPCTHVIFPEIPLTTEPSILLAIPYIRGVQMRRKEHFQNYIDEIKYYGLTNDCRFETRDDKIRTRELKQLFLTREVDFDDEEWVIEMLKYFYILAVEEVKYLEAEEQLIAYREVHSDGKETAFDTLSANNAQPLRCIQIDGSERKELLVGRIKPTLTLEEYSERVLERMRQSMPKEYEKEVVSELEAYDKEIEELVKMDEFKDEMVQGNTYRRA
;
A
#
# COMPACT_ATOMS: atom_id res chain seq x y z
N MET A 1 -1.62 -6.94 -10.39
CA MET A 1 -2.61 -7.92 -9.91
C MET A 1 -2.73 -7.77 -8.39
N ASP A 2 -3.95 -7.74 -7.82
CA ASP A 2 -4.14 -7.57 -6.37
C ASP A 2 -3.72 -8.85 -5.62
N ILE A 3 -3.10 -8.72 -4.44
CA ILE A 3 -2.63 -9.83 -3.59
C ILE A 3 -3.78 -10.80 -3.28
N LYS A 4 -4.99 -10.25 -3.12
CA LYS A 4 -6.22 -11.04 -2.95
C LYS A 4 -6.47 -11.96 -4.15
N THR A 5 -6.20 -11.50 -5.37
CA THR A 5 -6.41 -12.28 -6.59
C THR A 5 -5.42 -13.44 -6.68
N ALA A 6 -4.15 -13.22 -6.37
CA ALA A 6 -3.12 -14.26 -6.34
C ALA A 6 -3.42 -15.34 -5.27
N ILE A 7 -3.81 -14.92 -4.07
CA ILE A 7 -4.21 -15.84 -2.98
C ILE A 7 -5.46 -16.64 -3.38
N THR A 8 -6.44 -16.01 -4.02
CA THR A 8 -7.68 -16.67 -4.45
C THR A 8 -7.41 -17.72 -5.55
N GLN A 9 -6.45 -17.47 -6.45
CA GLN A 9 -6.05 -18.43 -7.47
C GLN A 9 -5.35 -19.66 -6.86
N ILE A 10 -4.52 -19.46 -5.83
CA ILE A 10 -3.86 -20.55 -5.11
C ILE A 10 -4.88 -21.40 -4.33
N ILE A 11 -5.87 -20.77 -3.69
CA ILE A 11 -6.94 -21.48 -2.95
C ILE A 11 -7.89 -22.27 -3.88
N ARG A 12 -8.15 -21.76 -5.09
CA ARG A 12 -9.05 -22.40 -6.07
C ARG A 12 -8.47 -23.67 -6.70
N LYS A 13 -7.15 -23.87 -6.67
CA LYS A 13 -6.53 -25.18 -6.91
C LYS A 13 -6.61 -25.97 -5.59
N GLU A 14 -7.65 -26.79 -5.48
CA GLU A 14 -8.09 -27.50 -4.27
C GLU A 14 -6.96 -27.96 -3.32
N PHE A 15 -6.99 -27.51 -2.06
CA PHE A 15 -6.22 -28.14 -0.99
C PHE A 15 -7.09 -28.40 0.24
N LYS A 16 -7.27 -29.68 0.57
CA LYS A 16 -7.92 -30.13 1.81
C LYS A 16 -6.94 -29.93 2.97
N PRO A 17 -7.28 -29.15 4.01
CA PRO A 17 -6.37 -28.87 5.10
C PRO A 17 -6.49 -29.97 6.15
N CYS A 18 -5.55 -30.91 6.19
CA CYS A 18 -5.37 -31.77 7.36
C CYS A 18 -3.89 -32.12 7.53
N THR A 19 -3.45 -32.00 8.79
CA THR A 19 -2.23 -32.51 9.45
C THR A 19 -1.13 -31.49 9.75
N HIS A 20 -0.78 -31.44 11.05
CA HIS A 20 0.46 -30.91 11.57
C HIS A 20 1.61 -31.71 10.94
N VAL A 21 2.47 -31.04 10.18
CA VAL A 21 3.67 -31.65 9.62
C VAL A 21 4.72 -31.70 10.73
N ILE A 22 5.05 -32.92 11.16
CA ILE A 22 6.29 -33.19 11.89
C ILE A 22 7.36 -33.35 10.81
N PHE A 23 8.44 -32.56 10.88
CA PHE A 23 9.49 -32.58 9.88
C PHE A 23 10.45 -33.76 10.11
N PRO A 24 10.58 -34.71 9.17
CA PRO A 24 11.76 -35.56 9.11
C PRO A 24 12.97 -34.75 8.63
N GLU A 25 14.18 -35.15 9.03
CA GLU A 25 15.45 -34.60 8.53
C GLU A 25 15.57 -34.92 7.02
N ILE A 26 15.18 -33.98 6.16
CA ILE A 26 15.34 -34.09 4.71
C ILE A 26 16.64 -33.38 4.33
N PRO A 27 17.52 -34.00 3.50
CA PRO A 27 18.77 -33.40 3.07
C PRO A 27 18.53 -32.12 2.26
N LEU A 28 19.46 -31.15 2.37
CA LEU A 28 19.52 -29.81 1.75
C LEU A 28 19.42 -29.75 0.20
N THR A 29 19.04 -30.83 -0.47
CA THR A 29 18.95 -30.95 -1.94
C THR A 29 17.52 -30.84 -2.48
N THR A 30 16.51 -30.57 -1.65
CA THR A 30 15.14 -30.40 -2.13
C THR A 30 14.93 -29.00 -2.67
N GLU A 31 14.64 -28.92 -3.97
CA GLU A 31 14.24 -27.70 -4.67
C GLU A 31 13.12 -26.98 -3.89
N PRO A 32 13.21 -25.64 -3.74
CA PRO A 32 12.25 -24.87 -2.98
C PRO A 32 10.88 -24.89 -3.66
N SER A 33 9.99 -25.69 -3.10
CA SER A 33 8.62 -25.83 -3.61
C SER A 33 7.77 -24.61 -3.27
N ILE A 34 6.79 -24.31 -4.14
CA ILE A 34 5.72 -23.34 -3.88
C ILE A 34 4.97 -23.62 -2.56
N LEU A 35 5.00 -24.87 -2.09
CA LEU A 35 4.41 -25.28 -0.81
C LEU A 35 5.02 -24.57 0.40
N LEU A 36 6.24 -24.04 0.28
CA LEU A 36 6.85 -23.20 1.32
C LEU A 36 6.03 -21.95 1.60
N ALA A 37 5.20 -21.47 0.66
CA ALA A 37 4.32 -20.32 0.88
C ALA A 37 3.12 -20.62 1.81
N ILE A 38 2.86 -21.88 2.18
CA ILE A 38 1.67 -22.26 2.97
C ILE A 38 1.58 -21.52 4.32
N PRO A 39 2.64 -21.45 5.16
CA PRO A 39 2.55 -20.77 6.44
C PRO A 39 2.29 -19.26 6.27
N TYR A 40 2.87 -18.62 5.24
CA TYR A 40 2.57 -17.24 4.89
C TYR A 40 1.08 -17.05 4.55
N ILE A 41 0.52 -17.89 3.67
CA ILE A 41 -0.90 -17.82 3.28
C ILE A 41 -1.82 -17.98 4.50
N ARG A 42 -1.50 -18.92 5.40
CA ARG A 42 -2.23 -19.10 6.67
C ARG A 42 -2.12 -17.86 7.56
N GLY A 43 -0.95 -17.23 7.62
CA GLY A 43 -0.75 -15.98 8.33
C GLY A 43 -1.66 -14.87 7.82
N VAL A 44 -1.75 -14.70 6.50
CA VAL A 44 -2.64 -13.69 5.89
C VAL A 44 -4.12 -13.98 6.17
N GLN A 45 -4.54 -15.24 6.10
CA GLN A 45 -5.92 -15.64 6.34
C GLN A 45 -6.34 -15.48 7.81
N MET A 46 -5.48 -15.91 8.73
CA MET A 46 -5.79 -15.95 10.16
C MET A 46 -5.37 -14.69 10.91
N ARG A 47 -4.57 -13.81 10.28
CA ARG A 47 -3.92 -12.64 10.90
C ARG A 47 -3.21 -12.97 12.22
N ARG A 48 -2.46 -14.08 12.23
CA ARG A 48 -1.69 -14.53 13.40
C ARG A 48 -0.20 -14.42 13.15
N LYS A 49 0.51 -13.76 14.07
CA LYS A 49 1.97 -13.57 14.03
C LYS A 49 2.75 -14.88 13.93
N GLU A 50 2.30 -15.92 14.64
CA GLU A 50 2.93 -17.24 14.68
C GLU A 50 3.15 -17.84 13.28
N HIS A 51 2.18 -17.69 12.37
CA HIS A 51 2.27 -18.24 11.03
C HIS A 51 3.27 -17.49 10.15
N PHE A 52 3.37 -16.16 10.31
CA PHE A 52 4.40 -15.37 9.64
C PHE A 52 5.79 -15.68 10.18
N GLN A 53 5.93 -15.88 11.49
CA GLN A 53 7.20 -16.25 12.11
C GLN A 53 7.67 -17.62 11.62
N ASN A 54 6.78 -18.62 11.61
CA ASN A 54 7.09 -19.95 11.08
C ASN A 54 7.56 -19.87 9.61
N TYR A 55 6.88 -19.06 8.79
CA TYR A 55 7.30 -18.85 7.41
C TYR A 55 8.69 -18.21 7.29
N ILE A 56 8.96 -17.17 8.09
CA ILE A 56 10.26 -16.50 8.12
C ILE A 56 11.37 -17.48 8.49
N ASP A 57 11.14 -18.32 9.49
CA ASP A 57 12.11 -19.28 9.97
C ASP A 57 12.35 -20.41 8.94
N GLU A 58 11.30 -20.88 8.25
CA GLU A 58 11.41 -21.82 7.14
C GLU A 58 12.23 -21.24 5.99
N ILE A 59 11.94 -20.02 5.53
CA ILE A 59 12.68 -19.38 4.44
C ILE A 59 14.16 -19.16 4.79
N LYS A 60 14.46 -18.84 6.05
CA LYS A 60 15.84 -18.74 6.55
C LYS A 60 16.53 -20.10 6.60
N TYR A 61 15.82 -21.14 7.02
CA TYR A 61 16.34 -22.51 7.06
C TYR A 61 16.78 -22.99 5.67
N TYR A 62 16.00 -22.69 4.63
CA TYR A 62 16.35 -23.02 3.24
C TYR A 62 17.39 -22.07 2.61
N GLY A 63 17.86 -21.04 3.33
CA GLY A 63 18.87 -20.10 2.84
C GLY A 63 18.41 -19.26 1.63
N LEU A 64 17.10 -19.13 1.42
CA LEU A 64 16.54 -18.44 0.25
C LEU A 64 16.68 -16.91 0.35
N THR A 65 16.96 -16.38 1.54
CA THR A 65 17.17 -14.95 1.76
C THR A 65 18.38 -14.71 2.63
N ASN A 66 19.16 -13.68 2.28
CA ASN A 66 20.15 -13.11 3.18
C ASN A 66 19.41 -12.12 4.10
N ASP A 67 19.68 -12.18 5.40
CA ASP A 67 19.09 -11.32 6.46
C ASP A 67 18.71 -9.92 5.94
N CYS A 68 17.45 -9.77 5.53
CA CYS A 68 16.90 -8.45 5.26
C CYS A 68 16.65 -7.81 6.61
N ARG A 69 17.66 -7.12 7.13
CA ARG A 69 17.50 -6.26 8.31
C ARG A 69 16.70 -5.05 7.85
N PHE A 70 15.58 -4.76 8.49
CA PHE A 70 14.70 -3.64 8.12
C PHE A 70 14.98 -2.42 9.02
N GLU A 71 16.25 -2.20 9.34
CA GLU A 71 16.67 -1.26 10.37
C GLU A 71 17.14 0.05 9.75
N THR A 72 17.92 -0.01 8.66
CA THR A 72 18.48 1.18 8.04
C THR A 72 17.59 1.74 6.94
N ARG A 73 17.83 3.00 6.56
CA ARG A 73 17.16 3.63 5.41
C ARG A 73 17.46 2.89 4.11
N ASP A 74 18.71 2.50 3.92
CA ASP A 74 19.16 1.86 2.68
C ASP A 74 18.54 0.47 2.53
N ASP A 75 18.33 -0.24 3.65
CA ASP A 75 17.57 -1.49 3.65
C ASP A 75 16.14 -1.30 3.16
N LYS A 76 15.45 -0.25 3.64
CA LYS A 76 14.08 0.04 3.21
C LYS A 76 14.00 0.37 1.72
N ILE A 77 14.99 1.11 1.20
CA ILE A 77 15.08 1.42 -0.24
C ILE A 77 15.26 0.13 -1.05
N ARG A 78 16.26 -0.69 -0.68
CA ARG A 78 16.53 -1.96 -1.33
C ARG A 78 15.34 -2.91 -1.31
N THR A 79 14.65 -3.03 -0.17
CA THR A 79 13.43 -3.83 -0.04
C THR A 79 12.33 -3.33 -0.98
N ARG A 80 12.15 -2.01 -1.09
CA ARG A 80 11.17 -1.42 -2.00
C ARG A 80 11.51 -1.73 -3.46
N GLU A 81 12.77 -1.64 -3.83
CA GLU A 81 13.24 -1.99 -5.18
C GLU A 81 12.99 -3.46 -5.50
N LEU A 82 13.31 -4.37 -4.58
CA LEU A 82 13.04 -5.81 -4.73
C LEU A 82 11.55 -6.11 -4.91
N LYS A 83 10.69 -5.45 -4.12
CA LYS A 83 9.23 -5.57 -4.28
C LYS A 83 8.78 -5.09 -5.65
N GLN A 84 9.25 -3.93 -6.09
CA GLN A 84 8.86 -3.37 -7.38
C GLN A 84 9.33 -4.25 -8.54
N LEU A 85 10.57 -4.74 -8.48
CA LEU A 85 11.14 -5.64 -9.49
C LEU A 85 10.27 -6.89 -9.65
N PHE A 86 9.92 -7.55 -8.55
CA PHE A 86 9.06 -8.73 -8.60
C PHE A 86 7.67 -8.41 -9.15
N LEU A 87 7.05 -7.30 -8.73
CA LEU A 87 5.73 -6.88 -9.21
C LEU A 87 5.68 -6.54 -10.71
N THR A 88 6.82 -6.20 -11.32
CA THR A 88 6.92 -5.94 -12.76
C THR A 88 7.13 -7.20 -13.60
N ARG A 89 7.49 -8.33 -13.00
CA ARG A 89 7.68 -9.60 -13.73
C ARG A 89 6.35 -10.21 -14.13
N GLU A 90 6.35 -10.89 -15.28
CA GLU A 90 5.22 -11.71 -15.70
C GLU A 90 5.08 -12.92 -14.76
N VAL A 91 3.86 -13.39 -14.57
CA VAL A 91 3.56 -14.49 -13.65
C VAL A 91 3.83 -15.81 -14.35
N ASP A 92 4.78 -16.58 -13.85
CA ASP A 92 5.08 -17.92 -14.33
C ASP A 92 5.30 -18.87 -13.14
N PHE A 93 4.36 -19.80 -12.93
CA PHE A 93 4.44 -20.77 -11.84
C PHE A 93 5.22 -22.03 -12.20
N ASP A 94 5.54 -22.21 -13.49
CA ASP A 94 6.32 -23.34 -13.98
C ASP A 94 7.83 -22.99 -13.98
N ASP A 95 8.17 -21.70 -13.90
CA ASP A 95 9.53 -21.21 -13.71
C ASP A 95 9.97 -21.25 -12.23
N GLU A 96 11.01 -22.04 -11.95
CA GLU A 96 11.61 -22.19 -10.63
C GLU A 96 12.21 -20.87 -10.11
N GLU A 97 12.83 -20.07 -10.99
CA GLU A 97 13.43 -18.80 -10.60
C GLU A 97 12.35 -17.82 -10.14
N TRP A 98 11.23 -17.77 -10.87
CA TRP A 98 10.07 -16.98 -10.48
C TRP A 98 9.49 -17.43 -9.12
N VAL A 99 9.36 -18.74 -8.88
CA VAL A 99 8.88 -19.27 -7.59
C VAL A 99 9.80 -18.87 -6.44
N ILE A 100 11.12 -18.95 -6.63
CA ILE A 100 12.10 -18.53 -5.62
C ILE A 100 11.95 -17.03 -5.33
N GLU A 101 11.78 -16.20 -6.36
CA GLU A 101 11.57 -14.76 -6.16
C GLU A 101 10.24 -14.44 -5.48
N MET A 102 9.19 -15.20 -5.79
CA MET A 102 7.90 -15.09 -5.11
C MET A 102 8.05 -15.40 -3.62
N LEU A 103 8.80 -16.45 -3.26
CA LEU A 103 9.08 -16.78 -1.86
C LEU A 103 9.90 -15.68 -1.17
N LYS A 104 10.88 -15.09 -1.84
CA LYS A 104 11.62 -13.92 -1.32
C LYS A 104 10.70 -12.71 -1.12
N TYR A 105 9.78 -12.47 -2.05
CA TYR A 105 8.80 -11.40 -1.96
C TYR A 105 7.85 -11.59 -0.78
N PHE A 106 7.31 -12.80 -0.59
CA PHE A 106 6.49 -13.12 0.58
C PHE A 106 7.27 -13.02 1.88
N TYR A 107 8.55 -13.37 1.89
CA TYR A 107 9.39 -13.22 3.09
C TYR A 107 9.45 -11.77 3.53
N ILE A 108 9.67 -10.86 2.58
CA ILE A 108 9.69 -9.43 2.85
C ILE A 108 8.35 -8.98 3.47
N LEU A 109 7.23 -9.41 2.89
CA LEU A 109 5.89 -9.06 3.41
C LEU A 109 5.64 -9.65 4.80
N ALA A 110 6.05 -10.89 5.03
CA ALA A 110 5.89 -11.54 6.33
C ALA A 110 6.63 -10.77 7.44
N VAL A 111 7.87 -10.34 7.19
CA VAL A 111 8.64 -9.57 8.18
C VAL A 111 7.99 -8.22 8.49
N GLU A 112 7.45 -7.54 7.47
CA GLU A 112 6.70 -6.30 7.70
C GLU A 112 5.42 -6.54 8.49
N GLU A 113 4.67 -7.59 8.17
CA GLU A 113 3.43 -7.92 8.85
C GLU A 113 3.65 -8.27 10.33
N VAL A 114 4.73 -9.01 10.64
CA VAL A 114 5.13 -9.27 12.04
C VAL A 114 5.35 -7.96 12.80
N LYS A 115 6.05 -6.98 12.19
CA LYS A 115 6.28 -5.67 12.82
C LYS A 115 4.98 -4.90 13.04
N TYR A 116 4.04 -4.97 12.09
CA TYR A 116 2.75 -4.30 12.23
C TYR A 116 1.91 -4.93 13.34
N LEU A 117 1.86 -6.26 13.40
CA LEU A 117 1.14 -6.99 14.46
C LEU A 117 1.75 -6.70 15.84
N GLU A 118 3.08 -6.66 15.96
CA GLU A 118 3.75 -6.29 17.22
C GLU A 118 3.41 -4.86 17.67
N ALA A 119 3.38 -3.92 16.73
CA ALA A 119 2.99 -2.55 17.04
C ALA A 119 1.51 -2.45 17.46
N GLU A 120 0.64 -3.22 16.82
CA GLU A 120 -0.79 -3.32 17.18
C GLU A 120 -0.97 -3.91 18.58
N GLU A 121 -0.28 -5.01 18.90
CA GLU A 121 -0.28 -5.62 20.24
C GLU A 121 0.19 -4.64 21.31
N GLN A 122 1.26 -3.87 21.05
CA GLN A 122 1.75 -2.84 21.97
C GLN A 122 0.75 -1.70 22.19
N LEU A 123 0.06 -1.28 21.13
CA LEU A 123 -0.96 -0.23 21.21
C LEU A 123 -2.18 -0.69 22.00
N ILE A 124 -2.60 -1.95 21.83
CA ILE A 124 -3.68 -2.56 22.60
C ILE A 124 -3.28 -2.64 24.08
N ALA A 125 -2.09 -3.15 24.39
CA ALA A 125 -1.58 -3.22 25.77
C ALA A 125 -1.48 -1.83 26.41
N TYR A 126 -0.99 -0.83 25.68
CA TYR A 126 -0.96 0.55 26.16
C TYR A 126 -2.37 1.09 26.44
N ARG A 127 -3.33 0.84 25.55
CA ARG A 127 -4.73 1.26 25.74
C ARG A 127 -5.35 0.59 26.96
N GLU A 128 -5.13 -0.69 27.18
CA GLU A 128 -5.68 -1.41 28.34
C GLU A 128 -5.17 -0.85 29.68
N VAL A 129 -3.89 -0.47 29.73
CA VAL A 129 -3.29 0.14 30.93
C VAL A 129 -3.79 1.56 31.18
N HIS A 130 -4.19 2.30 30.13
CA HIS A 130 -4.55 3.72 30.23
C HIS A 130 -6.05 4.03 30.02
N SER A 131 -6.88 3.05 29.63
CA SER A 131 -8.34 3.24 29.47
C SER A 131 -9.11 3.03 30.76
N ASP A 132 -8.57 2.27 31.71
CA ASP A 132 -9.02 2.33 33.09
C ASP A 132 -8.28 3.48 33.75
N GLY A 133 -8.99 4.56 34.10
CA GLY A 133 -8.45 5.77 34.75
C GLY A 133 -7.89 5.55 36.15
N LYS A 134 -6.98 4.59 36.30
CA LYS A 134 -6.12 4.40 37.45
C LYS A 134 -4.71 4.76 37.03
N GLU A 135 -4.33 5.98 37.34
CA GLU A 135 -2.93 6.37 37.53
C GLU A 135 -2.34 5.50 38.65
N THR A 136 -1.98 4.25 38.35
CA THR A 136 -1.10 3.48 39.21
C THR A 136 0.29 3.59 38.63
N ALA A 137 1.08 4.43 39.31
CA ALA A 137 2.51 4.61 39.18
C ALA A 137 3.23 3.38 38.60
N PHE A 138 3.64 3.48 37.34
CA PHE A 138 4.57 2.54 36.73
C PHE A 138 5.99 2.94 37.12
N ASP A 139 6.27 2.84 38.41
CA ASP A 139 7.59 3.02 38.99
C ASP A 139 7.89 1.76 39.80
N THR A 140 7.97 0.61 39.11
CA THR A 140 8.80 -0.54 39.51
C THR A 140 8.72 -1.67 38.49
N LEU A 141 9.89 -1.97 37.90
CA LEU A 141 10.32 -3.29 37.40
C LEU A 141 9.79 -3.76 36.04
N SER A 142 10.42 -3.29 34.96
CA SER A 142 11.11 -4.20 34.03
C SER A 142 12.13 -3.45 33.16
N ALA A 143 13.39 -3.48 33.58
CA ALA A 143 14.54 -3.34 32.71
C ALA A 143 14.60 -4.62 31.84
N ASN A 144 14.68 -4.56 30.52
CA ASN A 144 15.87 -4.12 29.80
C ASN A 144 15.49 -3.63 28.39
N ASN A 145 15.90 -2.40 28.06
CA ASN A 145 15.96 -1.81 26.71
C ASN A 145 14.67 -1.43 25.97
N ALA A 146 13.51 -1.36 26.61
CA ALA A 146 12.40 -0.60 26.04
C ALA A 146 12.56 0.87 26.43
N GLN A 147 13.05 1.72 25.53
CA GLN A 147 12.81 3.16 25.70
C GLN A 147 11.29 3.35 25.80
N PRO A 148 10.77 3.96 26.87
CA PRO A 148 9.35 4.24 26.94
C PRO A 148 8.98 5.09 25.72
N LEU A 149 8.04 4.58 24.92
CA LEU A 149 7.48 5.31 23.79
C LEU A 149 6.99 6.65 24.31
N ARG A 150 7.67 7.73 23.89
CA ARG A 150 7.28 9.10 24.22
C ARG A 150 6.06 9.44 23.37
N CYS A 151 4.91 8.92 23.78
CA CYS A 151 3.62 9.35 23.27
C CYS A 151 3.45 10.81 23.66
N ILE A 152 3.70 11.72 22.71
CA ILE A 152 3.26 13.10 22.85
C ILE A 152 1.75 13.04 22.70
N GLN A 153 1.05 13.02 23.82
CA GLN A 153 -0.36 13.35 23.84
C GLN A 153 -0.48 14.76 23.27
N ILE A 154 -1.00 14.87 22.06
CA ILE A 154 -1.36 16.17 21.48
C ILE A 154 -2.62 16.57 22.25
N ASP A 155 -2.41 17.23 23.38
CA ASP A 155 -3.47 17.86 24.15
C ASP A 155 -4.34 18.68 23.20
N GLY A 156 -5.65 18.61 23.41
CA GLY A 156 -6.70 19.26 22.61
C GLY A 156 -6.69 20.80 22.67
N SER A 157 -5.54 21.43 22.91
CA SER A 157 -5.32 22.84 22.66
C SER A 157 -5.04 23.03 21.17
N GLU A 158 -6.07 23.53 20.48
CA GLU A 158 -6.07 24.12 19.13
C GLU A 158 -4.73 24.06 18.39
N ARG A 159 -4.67 23.24 17.33
CA ARG A 159 -3.57 23.26 16.36
C ARG A 159 -3.30 24.71 15.94
N LYS A 160 -2.26 25.34 16.51
CA LYS A 160 -1.58 26.43 15.81
C LYS A 160 -0.97 25.80 14.58
N GLU A 161 -1.61 26.03 13.44
CA GLU A 161 -1.23 25.50 12.14
C GLU A 161 0.28 25.72 11.91
N LEU A 162 1.08 24.67 12.09
CA LEU A 162 2.55 24.67 11.93
C LEU A 162 3.00 25.04 10.50
N LEU A 163 2.05 25.16 9.58
CA LEU A 163 2.22 25.49 8.17
C LEU A 163 1.88 26.97 7.86
N VAL A 164 1.18 27.68 8.74
CA VAL A 164 0.86 29.10 8.51
C VAL A 164 2.15 29.91 8.60
N GLY A 165 2.58 30.44 7.46
CA GLY A 165 3.72 31.34 7.33
C GLY A 165 5.07 30.67 7.01
N ARG A 166 5.16 29.33 6.95
CA ARG A 166 6.39 28.64 6.47
C ARG A 166 6.47 28.57 4.96
N ILE A 167 5.32 28.48 4.30
CA ILE A 167 5.19 28.64 2.85
C ILE A 167 4.69 30.06 2.64
N LYS A 168 5.58 30.97 2.24
CA LYS A 168 5.16 32.20 1.59
C LYS A 168 5.08 31.85 0.11
N PRO A 169 3.89 31.67 -0.48
CA PRO A 169 3.80 31.50 -1.92
C PRO A 169 4.44 32.74 -2.55
N THR A 170 5.57 32.53 -3.24
CA THR A 170 6.22 33.60 -4.02
C THR A 170 5.46 33.91 -5.30
N LEU A 171 4.49 33.07 -5.66
CA LEU A 171 3.65 33.20 -6.84
C LEU A 171 2.20 32.94 -6.44
N THR A 172 1.28 33.68 -7.03
CA THR A 172 -0.14 33.36 -6.97
C THR A 172 -0.44 32.09 -7.77
N LEU A 173 -1.61 31.49 -7.56
CA LEU A 173 -2.04 30.31 -8.32
C LEU A 173 -2.09 30.60 -9.83
N GLU A 174 -2.49 31.82 -10.20
CA GLU A 174 -2.55 32.32 -11.57
C GLU A 174 -1.14 32.48 -12.16
N GLU A 175 -0.22 33.13 -11.44
CA GLU A 175 1.17 33.27 -11.90
C GLU A 175 1.87 31.91 -12.03
N TYR A 176 1.53 30.95 -11.16
CA TYR A 176 2.06 29.60 -11.25
C TYR A 176 1.49 28.85 -12.47
N SER A 177 0.18 28.96 -12.72
CA SER A 177 -0.45 28.28 -13.86
C SER A 177 0.06 28.84 -15.19
N GLU A 178 0.21 30.16 -15.30
CA GLU A 178 0.82 30.82 -16.47
C GLU A 178 2.25 30.33 -16.71
N ARG A 179 3.07 30.24 -15.65
CA ARG A 179 4.46 29.78 -15.75
C ARG A 179 4.57 28.31 -16.17
N VAL A 180 3.63 27.47 -15.75
CA VAL A 180 3.56 26.06 -16.17
C VAL A 180 3.14 25.96 -17.63
N LEU A 181 2.11 26.72 -18.05
CA LEU A 181 1.64 26.76 -19.44
C LEU A 181 2.73 27.26 -20.38
N GLU A 182 3.48 28.28 -19.99
CA GLU A 182 4.56 28.83 -20.81
C GLU A 182 5.73 27.85 -20.98
N ARG A 183 6.09 27.10 -19.92
CA ARG A 183 7.06 25.99 -20.05
C ARG A 183 6.56 24.90 -20.97
N MET A 184 5.29 24.52 -20.87
CA MET A 184 4.70 23.51 -21.74
C MET A 184 4.77 23.96 -23.21
N ARG A 185 4.38 25.20 -23.51
CA ARG A 185 4.49 25.80 -24.86
C ARG A 185 5.92 25.82 -25.40
N GLN A 186 6.92 26.14 -24.57
CA GLN A 186 8.32 26.14 -24.98
C GLN A 186 8.89 24.73 -25.21
N SER A 187 8.33 23.72 -24.55
CA SER A 187 8.78 22.32 -24.65
C SER A 187 8.10 21.50 -25.74
N MET A 188 7.05 22.02 -26.37
CA MET A 188 6.32 21.30 -27.42
C MET A 188 6.95 21.54 -28.80
N PRO A 189 7.17 20.49 -29.61
CA PRO A 189 7.56 20.64 -31.00
C PRO A 189 6.41 21.31 -31.80
N LYS A 190 6.74 22.31 -32.64
CA LYS A 190 5.78 23.15 -33.38
C LYS A 190 4.79 22.40 -34.29
N GLU A 191 5.07 21.14 -34.61
CA GLU A 191 4.18 20.27 -35.40
C GLU A 191 3.00 19.76 -34.55
N TYR A 192 3.21 19.47 -33.26
CA TYR A 192 2.16 19.02 -32.34
C TYR A 192 1.22 20.17 -31.90
N GLU A 193 1.73 21.41 -31.86
CA GLU A 193 0.94 22.56 -31.43
C GLU A 193 -0.21 22.89 -32.41
N LYS A 194 -0.02 22.65 -33.72
CA LYS A 194 -1.08 22.87 -34.72
C LYS A 194 -2.19 21.82 -34.68
N GLU A 195 -1.84 20.58 -34.39
CA GLU A 195 -2.80 19.45 -34.38
C GLU A 195 -3.71 19.55 -33.14
N VAL A 196 -3.12 19.82 -31.96
CA VAL A 196 -3.87 19.97 -30.70
C VAL A 196 -4.80 21.18 -30.72
N VAL A 197 -4.38 22.31 -31.28
CA VAL A 197 -5.25 23.51 -31.39
C VAL A 197 -6.42 23.25 -32.34
N SER A 198 -6.20 22.52 -33.43
CA SER A 198 -7.28 22.15 -34.36
C SER A 198 -8.31 21.21 -33.73
N GLU A 199 -7.88 20.30 -32.85
CA GLU A 199 -8.78 19.40 -32.11
C GLU A 199 -9.57 20.14 -31.02
N LEU A 200 -8.93 21.09 -30.31
CA LEU A 200 -9.61 21.92 -29.32
C LEU A 200 -10.68 22.82 -29.94
N GLU A 201 -10.42 23.44 -31.09
CA GLU A 201 -11.42 24.26 -31.79
C GLU A 201 -12.61 23.41 -32.31
N ALA A 202 -12.39 22.14 -32.63
CA ALA A 202 -13.46 21.21 -33.00
C ALA A 202 -14.30 20.82 -31.77
N TYR A 203 -13.64 20.57 -30.64
CA TYR A 203 -14.30 20.23 -29.38
C TYR A 203 -15.15 21.39 -28.82
N ASP A 204 -14.64 22.62 -28.90
CA ASP A 204 -15.39 23.81 -28.46
C ASP A 204 -16.65 24.02 -29.31
N LYS A 205 -16.60 23.75 -30.62
CA LYS A 205 -17.79 23.80 -31.49
C LYS A 205 -18.80 22.71 -31.15
N GLU A 206 -18.34 21.50 -30.84
CA GLU A 206 -19.21 20.39 -30.43
C GLU A 206 -19.94 20.70 -29.10
N ILE A 207 -19.23 21.29 -28.13
CA ILE A 207 -19.85 21.76 -26.88
C ILE A 207 -20.88 22.86 -27.15
N GLU A 208 -20.57 23.82 -28.01
CA GLU A 208 -21.51 24.92 -28.32
C GLU A 208 -22.80 24.39 -28.99
N GLU A 209 -22.69 23.36 -29.82
CA GLU A 209 -23.85 22.68 -30.43
C GLU A 209 -24.67 21.90 -29.39
N LEU A 210 -24.03 21.22 -28.43
CA LEU A 210 -24.71 20.52 -27.34
C LEU A 210 -25.50 21.48 -26.44
N VAL A 211 -24.93 22.64 -26.11
CA VAL A 211 -25.61 23.67 -25.31
C VAL A 211 -26.86 24.18 -26.03
N LYS A 212 -26.75 24.49 -27.33
CA LYS A 212 -27.90 24.92 -28.14
C LYS A 212 -29.00 23.86 -28.20
N MET A 213 -28.64 22.59 -28.25
CA MET A 213 -29.59 21.47 -28.28
C MET A 213 -30.32 21.25 -26.96
N ASP A 214 -29.66 21.49 -25.82
CA ASP A 214 -30.30 21.44 -24.51
C ASP A 214 -31.20 22.66 -24.27
N GLU A 215 -30.76 23.87 -24.62
CA GLU A 215 -31.60 25.07 -24.58
C GLU A 215 -32.88 24.91 -25.42
N PHE A 216 -32.76 24.33 -26.62
CA PHE A 216 -33.91 24.03 -27.46
C PHE A 216 -34.87 23.00 -26.85
N LYS A 217 -34.35 21.97 -26.16
CA LYS A 217 -35.19 20.96 -25.49
C LYS A 217 -35.93 21.54 -24.29
N ASP A 218 -35.29 22.40 -23.53
CA ASP A 218 -35.90 23.09 -22.39
C ASP A 218 -37.01 24.05 -22.85
N GLU A 219 -36.86 24.69 -24.02
CA GLU A 219 -37.93 25.49 -24.62
C GLU A 219 -39.12 24.65 -25.12
N MET A 220 -38.89 23.41 -25.59
CA MET A 220 -39.96 22.54 -26.12
C MET A 220 -40.84 21.87 -25.05
N VAL A 221 -40.41 21.81 -23.78
CA VAL A 221 -41.17 21.16 -22.71
C VAL A 221 -41.64 22.19 -21.68
N GLN A 222 -42.79 22.83 -21.94
CA GLN A 222 -43.49 23.57 -20.89
C GLN A 222 -43.96 22.58 -19.80
N GLY A 223 -43.35 22.67 -18.63
CA GLY A 223 -43.45 21.69 -17.55
C GLY A 223 -44.88 21.35 -17.09
N ASN A 224 -45.19 20.05 -17.06
CA ASN A 224 -46.34 19.49 -16.36
C ASN A 224 -46.00 19.23 -14.88
N THR A 225 -45.80 20.28 -14.08
CA THR A 225 -45.73 20.16 -12.62
C THR A 225 -47.04 20.57 -11.99
N TYR A 226 -48.05 19.68 -12.03
CA TYR A 226 -49.11 19.64 -11.03
C TYR A 226 -48.94 18.38 -10.19
N ARG A 227 -48.12 18.45 -9.12
CA ARG A 227 -48.28 17.54 -7.99
C ARG A 227 -49.53 17.99 -7.23
N ARG A 228 -50.60 17.19 -7.35
CA ARG A 228 -51.83 17.35 -6.55
C ARG A 228 -51.47 17.33 -5.06
N ALA A 229 -51.95 18.34 -4.35
CA ALA A 229 -52.07 18.37 -2.89
C ALA A 229 -53.11 17.35 -2.41
#